data_AF-A0A7X5CY54-F1
#
_entry.id   AF-A0A7X5CY54-F1
#
_cell.length_a   1.000
_cell.length_b   1.000
_cell.length_c   1.000
_cell.angle_alpha   90.00
_cell.angle_beta   90.00
_cell.angle_gamma   90.00
#
_symmetry.space_group_name_H-M   'P 1'
#
loop_
_entity.id
_entity.type
_entity.pdbx_description
1 polymer ?
#
loop_
_entity_poly.entity_id
_entity_poly.type
_entity_poly.pdbx_seq_one_letter_code
_entity_poly.pdbx_strand_id
1 'polypeptide(L)'
;MAQYRYLRGSKDSYEAVEFDVTKDGGNTYITTCVINVCLLLAGITAFPCGNGDDIKLTPEQQLETLEYLQAERKKITEGEAVKTLDGWHKSGLHSWEEYCKPGELVTEDIVDEFANSVPPTSFRSGYVQAGEAYNSEPDGDGIWRDTYTTFTYHGKDSTGRSLWLHNGYCFRNGTDNKARAETSLERRIEAVREEITKARRDG
;
A
#
# COMPACT_ATOMS: atom_id res chain seq x y z
N MET A 1 5.77 -15.65 21.11
CA MET A 1 5.55 -14.77 19.95
C MET A 1 6.50 -13.60 20.10
N ALA A 2 7.28 -13.29 19.07
CA ALA A 2 8.13 -12.10 19.11
C ALA A 2 7.19 -10.87 19.15
N GLN A 3 7.50 -9.91 20.02
CA GLN A 3 6.70 -8.68 20.09
C GLN A 3 7.14 -7.77 18.94
N TYR A 4 6.35 -7.72 17.87
CA TYR A 4 6.61 -6.82 16.75
C TYR A 4 6.28 -5.38 17.12
N ARG A 5 7.09 -4.45 16.61
CA ARG A 5 6.87 -3.02 16.66
C ARG A 5 6.93 -2.45 15.25
N TYR A 6 5.84 -1.84 14.83
CA TYR A 6 5.78 -1.10 13.57
C TYR A 6 6.44 0.27 13.69
N LEU A 7 7.36 0.56 12.79
CA LEU A 7 7.98 1.86 12.61
C LEU A 7 7.48 2.45 11.29
N ARG A 8 6.64 3.48 11.41
CA ARG A 8 6.10 4.20 10.26
C ARG A 8 7.22 4.88 9.48
N GLY A 9 7.14 4.79 8.14
CA GLY A 9 8.02 5.53 7.25
C GLY A 9 7.83 7.05 7.36
N SER A 10 8.85 7.80 6.95
CA SER A 10 8.81 9.25 6.86
C SER A 10 9.71 9.72 5.72
N LYS A 11 9.84 11.05 5.53
CA LYS A 11 10.81 11.61 4.59
C LYS A 11 12.24 11.19 4.89
N ASP A 12 12.58 11.00 6.16
CA ASP A 12 13.95 10.78 6.63
C ASP A 12 14.18 9.35 7.14
N SER A 13 13.17 8.48 7.06
CA SER A 13 13.24 7.10 7.55
C SER A 13 12.41 6.14 6.71
N TYR A 14 12.95 4.94 6.44
CA TYR A 14 12.17 3.89 5.79
C TYR A 14 11.15 3.29 6.77
N GLU A 15 10.07 2.73 6.21
CA GLU A 15 9.12 1.92 6.97
C GLU A 15 9.79 0.60 7.41
N ALA A 16 9.63 0.25 8.68
CA ALA A 16 10.28 -0.92 9.25
C ALA A 16 9.40 -1.67 10.24
N VAL A 17 9.73 -2.94 10.47
CA VAL A 17 9.21 -3.74 11.57
C VAL A 17 10.38 -4.19 12.43
N GLU A 18 10.32 -3.86 13.72
CA GLU A 18 11.31 -4.31 14.70
C GLU A 18 10.74 -5.46 15.52
N PHE A 19 11.61 -6.37 15.96
CA PHE A 19 11.27 -7.38 16.94
C PHE A 19 12.49 -7.78 17.76
N ASP A 20 12.23 -8.19 18.99
CA ASP A 20 13.27 -8.67 19.89
C ASP A 20 13.49 -10.17 19.69
N VAL A 21 14.77 -10.52 19.54
CA VAL A 21 15.25 -11.90 19.61
C VAL A 21 15.56 -12.22 21.06
N THR A 22 14.89 -13.25 21.57
CA THR A 22 15.01 -13.69 22.96
C THR A 22 15.42 -15.16 23.02
N LYS A 23 16.20 -15.54 24.02
CA LYS A 23 16.47 -16.95 24.37
C LYS A 23 15.61 -17.41 25.55
N ASP A 24 15.71 -18.70 25.88
CA ASP A 24 15.05 -19.31 27.05
C ASP A 24 13.54 -19.11 27.06
N GLY A 25 12.90 -19.23 25.89
CA GLY A 25 11.44 -19.10 25.75
C GLY A 25 10.90 -17.67 25.91
N GLY A 26 11.75 -16.64 25.84
CA GLY A 26 11.33 -15.24 25.99
C GLY A 26 11.98 -14.51 27.16
N ASN A 27 12.68 -15.21 28.05
CA ASN A 27 13.13 -14.65 29.32
C ASN A 27 14.39 -13.79 29.23
N THR A 28 15.25 -14.03 28.24
CA THR A 28 16.49 -13.25 28.10
C THR A 28 16.56 -12.60 26.73
N TYR A 29 16.54 -11.27 26.71
CA TYR A 29 16.82 -10.47 25.52
C TYR A 29 18.22 -10.75 24.98
N ILE A 30 18.34 -10.89 23.66
CA ILE A 30 19.62 -11.04 22.94
C ILE A 30 19.91 -9.76 22.15
N THR A 31 19.03 -9.43 21.21
CA THR A 31 19.18 -8.29 20.31
C THR A 31 17.82 -7.91 19.72
N THR A 32 17.67 -6.68 19.26
CA THR A 32 16.57 -6.27 18.38
C THR A 32 17.03 -6.41 16.93
N CYS A 33 16.15 -6.89 16.05
CA CYS A 33 16.38 -6.93 14.61
C CYS A 33 15.42 -5.99 13.89
N VAL A 34 15.87 -5.40 12.79
CA VAL A 34 15.12 -4.39 12.04
C VAL A 34 14.85 -4.89 10.63
N ILE A 35 13.57 -5.11 10.31
CA ILE A 35 13.12 -5.51 8.99
C ILE A 35 12.77 -4.24 8.21
N ASN A 36 13.57 -3.90 7.21
CA ASN A 36 13.20 -2.87 6.24
C ASN A 36 12.07 -3.41 5.36
N VAL A 37 10.92 -2.73 5.37
CA VAL A 37 9.71 -3.20 4.67
C VAL A 37 9.92 -3.26 3.16
N CYS A 38 10.55 -2.27 2.54
CA CYS A 38 10.83 -2.29 1.10
C CYS A 38 11.65 -3.51 0.68
N LEU A 39 12.65 -3.88 1.49
CA LEU A 39 13.48 -5.06 1.22
C LEU A 39 12.70 -6.37 1.43
N LEU A 40 11.85 -6.44 2.47
CA LEU A 40 10.96 -7.58 2.70
C LEU A 40 9.99 -7.80 1.53
N LEU A 41 9.40 -6.71 1.02
CA LEU A 41 8.50 -6.73 -0.13
C LEU A 41 9.22 -7.14 -1.42
N ALA A 42 10.51 -6.82 -1.55
CA ALA A 42 11.37 -7.27 -2.65
C ALA A 42 11.83 -8.74 -2.51
N GLY A 43 11.48 -9.42 -1.40
CA GLY A 43 11.80 -10.82 -1.14
C GLY A 43 13.17 -11.08 -0.50
N ILE A 44 13.80 -10.05 0.06
CA ILE A 44 14.97 -10.22 0.91
C ILE A 44 14.55 -10.93 2.20
N THR A 45 15.38 -11.87 2.64
CA THR A 45 15.08 -12.74 3.79
C THR A 45 16.03 -12.57 4.96
N ALA A 46 17.16 -11.88 4.77
CA ALA A 46 18.16 -11.62 5.80
C ALA A 46 18.15 -10.15 6.19
N PHE A 47 18.12 -9.86 7.50
CA PHE A 47 17.97 -8.52 8.05
C PHE A 47 18.91 -8.27 9.23
N PRO A 48 19.43 -7.04 9.37
CA PRO A 48 20.41 -6.73 10.41
C PRO A 48 19.79 -6.70 11.81
N CYS A 49 20.62 -7.04 12.78
CA CYS A 49 20.32 -6.99 14.21
C CYS A 49 21.31 -6.07 14.95
N GLY A 50 20.87 -5.50 16.07
CA GLY A 50 21.65 -4.55 16.88
C GLY A 50 22.97 -5.09 17.44
N ASN A 51 23.16 -6.40 17.49
CA ASN A 51 24.41 -7.05 17.88
C ASN A 51 25.44 -7.17 16.73
N GLY A 52 25.10 -6.74 15.51
CA GLY A 52 25.95 -6.80 14.32
C GLY A 52 25.79 -8.08 13.49
N ASP A 53 24.94 -9.02 13.91
CA ASP A 53 24.57 -10.19 13.11
C ASP A 53 23.38 -9.90 12.20
N ASP A 54 23.10 -10.82 11.28
CA ASP A 54 21.86 -10.84 10.50
C ASP A 54 20.97 -12.01 10.94
N ILE A 55 19.66 -11.79 10.94
CA ILE A 55 18.65 -12.85 11.04
C ILE A 55 18.09 -13.19 9.67
N LYS A 56 18.08 -14.49 9.34
CA LYS A 56 17.38 -15.01 8.16
C LYS A 56 15.98 -15.51 8.56
N LEU A 57 14.95 -14.88 8.03
CA LEU A 57 13.56 -15.24 8.28
C LEU A 57 13.16 -16.49 7.49
N THR A 58 12.53 -17.45 8.17
CA THR A 58 11.84 -18.56 7.49
C THR A 58 10.62 -18.05 6.71
N PRO A 59 10.09 -18.83 5.75
CA PRO A 59 8.84 -18.45 5.06
C PRO A 59 7.68 -18.15 6.03
N GLU A 60 7.55 -18.92 7.11
CA GLU A 60 6.54 -18.69 8.15
C GLU A 60 6.74 -17.36 8.88
N GLN A 61 7.99 -17.03 9.25
CA GLN A 61 8.31 -15.75 9.90
C GLN A 61 8.09 -14.56 8.96
N GLN A 62 8.40 -14.73 7.67
CA GLN A 62 8.09 -13.73 6.65
C GLN A 62 6.58 -13.50 6.55
N LEU A 63 5.80 -14.57 6.46
CA LEU A 63 4.34 -14.47 6.39
C LEU A 63 3.76 -13.77 7.63
N GLU A 64 4.20 -14.16 8.83
CA GLU A 64 3.77 -13.52 10.08
C GLU A 64 4.09 -12.01 10.08
N THR A 65 5.30 -11.64 9.66
CA THR A 65 5.72 -10.22 9.57
C THR A 65 4.87 -9.45 8.55
N LEU A 66 4.60 -10.05 7.38
CA LEU A 66 3.81 -9.41 6.33
C LEU A 66 2.34 -9.24 6.73
N GLU A 67 1.75 -10.22 7.41
CA GLU A 67 0.38 -10.13 7.93
C GLU A 67 0.27 -9.10 9.07
N TYR A 68 1.29 -9.02 9.94
CA TYR A 68 1.40 -7.95 10.92
C TYR A 68 1.46 -6.56 10.24
N LEU A 69 2.33 -6.40 9.24
CA LEU A 69 2.45 -5.17 8.46
C LEU A 69 1.12 -4.79 7.78
N GLN A 70 0.41 -5.76 7.20
CA GLN A 70 -0.89 -5.53 6.59
C GLN A 70 -1.91 -5.00 7.60
N ALA A 71 -1.93 -5.56 8.81
CA ALA A 71 -2.82 -5.08 9.88
C ALA A 71 -2.46 -3.66 10.34
N GLU A 72 -1.17 -3.31 10.44
CA GLU A 72 -0.73 -1.97 10.82
C GLU A 72 -1.06 -0.92 9.76
N ARG A 73 -0.80 -1.21 8.48
CA ARG A 73 -1.18 -0.32 7.37
C ARG A 73 -2.69 -0.14 7.27
N LYS A 74 -3.47 -1.19 7.55
CA LYS A 74 -4.93 -1.13 7.61
C LYS A 74 -5.43 -0.16 8.69
N LYS A 75 -4.80 -0.13 9.86
CA LYS A 75 -5.13 0.85 10.92
C LYS A 75 -4.91 2.30 10.47
N ILE A 76 -3.88 2.52 9.63
CA ILE A 76 -3.58 3.85 9.08
C ILE A 76 -4.68 4.27 8.11
N THR A 77 -5.09 3.38 7.21
CA THR A 77 -6.05 3.73 6.15
C THR A 77 -7.50 3.74 6.62
N GLU A 78 -7.92 2.81 7.47
CA GLU A 78 -9.31 2.76 7.98
C GLU A 78 -9.61 3.84 9.04
N GLY A 79 -8.59 4.52 9.55
CA GLY A 79 -8.76 5.63 10.50
C GLY A 79 -9.41 6.87 9.89
N GLU A 80 -9.47 6.97 8.56
CA GLU A 80 -9.94 8.15 7.84
C GLU A 80 -11.08 7.81 6.87
N ALA A 81 -12.29 8.27 7.19
CA ALA A 81 -13.47 8.10 6.33
C ALA A 81 -13.38 8.91 5.01
N VAL A 82 -12.61 10.01 5.03
CA VAL A 82 -12.28 10.83 3.85
C VAL A 82 -10.76 10.98 3.84
N LYS A 83 -10.13 10.56 2.74
CA LYS A 83 -8.68 10.67 2.56
C LYS A 83 -8.30 12.10 2.23
N THR A 84 -7.14 12.53 2.74
CA THR A 84 -6.64 13.89 2.55
C THR A 84 -5.20 13.88 2.09
N LEU A 85 -4.74 14.94 1.43
CA LEU A 85 -3.34 15.05 1.00
C LEU A 85 -2.39 15.06 2.21
N ASP A 86 -2.75 15.77 3.27
CA ASP A 86 -2.01 15.78 4.53
C ASP A 86 -2.00 14.39 5.21
N GLY A 87 -3.14 13.69 5.22
CA GLY A 87 -3.25 12.32 5.70
C GLY A 87 -2.37 11.35 4.91
N TRP A 88 -2.32 11.50 3.58
CA TRP A 88 -1.45 10.69 2.74
C TRP A 88 0.02 10.90 3.09
N HIS A 89 0.48 12.15 3.17
CA HIS A 89 1.87 12.45 3.54
C HIS A 89 2.23 11.96 4.96
N LYS A 90 1.29 12.02 5.91
CA LYS A 90 1.48 11.55 7.30
C LYS A 90 1.34 10.03 7.46
N SER A 91 0.75 9.36 6.48
CA SER A 91 0.56 7.91 6.51
C SER A 91 1.89 7.16 6.51
N GLY A 92 2.93 7.73 5.87
CA GLY A 92 4.22 7.07 5.65
C GLY A 92 4.16 5.94 4.63
N LEU A 93 3.02 5.76 3.95
CA LEU A 93 2.84 4.77 2.88
C LEU A 93 3.45 5.27 1.58
N HIS A 94 4.02 4.37 0.79
CA HIS A 94 4.87 4.74 -0.34
C HIS A 94 4.10 4.99 -1.64
N SER A 95 2.88 4.49 -1.75
CA SER A 95 2.06 4.65 -2.96
C SER A 95 0.63 5.07 -2.65
N TRP A 96 -0.04 5.62 -3.67
CA TRP A 96 -1.44 6.01 -3.60
C TRP A 96 -2.35 4.82 -3.31
N GLU A 97 -2.08 3.69 -3.97
CA GLU A 97 -2.83 2.42 -3.89
C GLU A 97 -2.77 1.80 -2.51
N GLU A 98 -1.72 2.09 -1.75
CA GLU A 98 -1.58 1.66 -0.36
C GLU A 98 -2.44 2.52 0.58
N TYR A 99 -2.65 3.79 0.27
CA TYR A 99 -3.36 4.75 1.12
C TYR A 99 -4.87 4.86 0.83
N CYS A 100 -5.26 4.86 -0.46
CA CYS A 100 -6.63 5.01 -0.91
C CYS A 100 -7.02 3.92 -1.91
N LYS A 101 -8.15 3.27 -1.67
CA LYS A 101 -8.75 2.27 -2.53
C LYS A 101 -9.84 2.88 -3.42
N PRO A 102 -10.09 2.30 -4.61
CA PRO A 102 -11.25 2.68 -5.41
C PRO A 102 -12.55 2.57 -4.60
N GLY A 103 -13.40 3.59 -4.70
CA GLY A 103 -14.64 3.70 -3.94
C GLY A 103 -14.55 4.57 -2.67
N GLU A 104 -13.35 4.96 -2.25
CA GLU A 104 -13.17 5.86 -1.10
C GLU A 104 -13.31 7.33 -1.50
N LEU A 105 -13.73 8.16 -0.54
CA LEU A 105 -13.84 9.60 -0.71
C LEU A 105 -12.52 10.29 -0.41
N VAL A 106 -12.22 11.33 -1.18
CA VAL A 106 -11.02 12.14 -1.08
C VAL A 106 -11.39 13.62 -1.08
N THR A 107 -10.52 14.45 -0.51
CA THR A 107 -10.64 15.91 -0.60
C THR A 107 -10.17 16.44 -1.96
N GLU A 108 -10.58 17.67 -2.29
CA GLU A 108 -10.25 18.31 -3.57
C GLU A 108 -8.74 18.53 -3.78
N ASP A 109 -7.98 18.74 -2.70
CA ASP A 109 -6.51 18.86 -2.76
C ASP A 109 -5.82 17.59 -3.29
N ILE A 110 -6.38 16.40 -3.04
CA ILE A 110 -5.94 15.16 -3.69
C ILE A 110 -6.17 15.24 -5.19
N VAL A 111 -7.37 15.65 -5.63
CA VAL A 111 -7.69 15.74 -7.05
C VAL A 111 -6.79 16.75 -7.75
N ASP A 112 -6.51 17.88 -7.10
CA ASP A 112 -5.59 18.91 -7.57
C ASP A 112 -4.16 18.38 -7.68
N GLU A 113 -3.67 17.58 -6.73
CA GLU A 113 -2.35 16.96 -6.79
C GLU A 113 -2.19 16.11 -8.07
N PHE A 114 -3.18 15.26 -8.37
CA PHE A 114 -3.17 14.43 -9.58
C PHE A 114 -3.39 15.23 -10.87
N ALA A 115 -4.24 16.26 -10.85
CA ALA A 115 -4.57 17.07 -12.03
C ALA A 115 -3.47 18.06 -12.41
N ASN A 116 -2.72 18.57 -11.43
CA ASN A 116 -1.70 19.61 -11.64
C ASN A 116 -0.28 19.04 -11.79
N SER A 117 -0.08 17.74 -11.55
CA SER A 117 1.20 17.07 -11.78
C SER A 117 1.61 17.09 -13.27
N VAL A 118 0.68 16.74 -14.17
CA VAL A 118 0.83 16.72 -15.63
C VAL A 118 -0.51 17.07 -16.28
N PRO A 119 -0.55 17.55 -17.54
CA PRO A 119 -1.81 17.88 -18.20
C PRO A 119 -2.81 16.72 -18.13
N PRO A 120 -4.01 16.92 -17.54
CA PRO A 120 -4.96 15.84 -17.30
C PRO A 120 -5.50 15.25 -18.61
N THR A 121 -5.78 13.95 -18.61
CA THR A 121 -6.37 13.26 -19.77
C THR A 121 -7.79 13.76 -20.04
N SER A 122 -8.53 14.08 -18.97
CA SER A 122 -9.84 14.70 -19.01
C SER A 122 -10.03 15.62 -17.81
N PHE A 123 -10.55 16.83 -18.04
CA PHE A 123 -10.83 17.79 -16.98
C PHE A 123 -12.15 18.50 -17.28
N ARG A 124 -13.21 18.15 -16.55
CA ARG A 124 -14.57 18.66 -16.73
C ARG A 124 -15.21 18.91 -15.37
N SER A 125 -16.29 19.69 -15.34
CA SER A 125 -17.06 19.91 -14.12
C SER A 125 -17.50 18.58 -13.51
N GLY A 126 -16.94 18.25 -12.35
CA GLY A 126 -17.24 17.02 -11.61
C GLY A 126 -16.58 15.74 -12.13
N TYR A 127 -15.60 15.84 -13.03
CA TYR A 127 -14.89 14.69 -13.58
C TYR A 127 -13.44 15.01 -13.93
N VAL A 128 -12.51 14.24 -13.37
CA VAL A 128 -11.08 14.38 -13.62
C VAL A 128 -10.47 13.01 -13.93
N GLN A 129 -9.65 12.95 -14.98
CA GLN A 129 -8.70 11.86 -15.20
C GLN A 129 -7.29 12.45 -15.22
N ALA A 130 -6.40 11.91 -14.39
CA ALA A 130 -4.99 12.29 -14.37
C ALA A 130 -4.34 12.07 -15.74
N GLY A 131 -3.26 12.80 -16.02
CA GLY A 131 -2.65 12.87 -17.36
C GLY A 131 -2.17 11.54 -17.91
N GLU A 132 -1.17 10.96 -17.26
CA GLU A 132 -0.52 9.72 -17.70
C GLU A 132 -1.37 8.47 -17.43
N ALA A 133 -1.20 7.48 -18.31
CA ALA A 133 -1.80 6.17 -18.09
C ALA A 133 -1.14 5.51 -16.88
N TYR A 134 -1.97 4.95 -16.00
CA TYR A 134 -1.50 4.14 -14.87
C TYR A 134 -1.06 2.75 -15.33
N ASN A 135 -1.89 2.10 -16.15
CA ASN A 135 -1.65 0.78 -16.72
C ASN A 135 -2.53 0.59 -17.97
N SER A 136 -2.44 -0.55 -18.64
CA SER A 136 -3.37 -0.96 -19.70
C SER A 136 -4.12 -2.22 -19.28
N GLU A 137 -5.41 -2.30 -19.59
CA GLU A 137 -6.27 -3.46 -19.32
C GLU A 137 -7.03 -3.85 -20.60
N PRO A 138 -7.35 -5.15 -20.82
CA PRO A 138 -8.16 -5.57 -21.95
C PRO A 138 -9.61 -5.11 -21.78
N ASP A 139 -10.20 -4.57 -22.85
CA ASP A 139 -11.62 -4.25 -22.90
C ASP A 139 -12.49 -5.51 -23.16
N GLY A 140 -13.80 -5.32 -23.33
CA GLY A 140 -14.75 -6.42 -23.57
C GLY A 140 -14.49 -7.20 -24.88
N ASP A 141 -13.76 -6.61 -25.82
CA ASP A 141 -13.35 -7.22 -27.09
C ASP A 141 -11.92 -7.79 -27.03
N GLY A 142 -11.26 -7.73 -25.85
CA GLY A 142 -9.89 -8.16 -25.64
C GLY A 142 -8.83 -7.15 -26.14
N ILE A 143 -9.24 -5.93 -26.50
CA ILE A 143 -8.32 -4.88 -26.95
C ILE A 143 -7.74 -4.18 -25.73
N TRP A 144 -6.41 -4.13 -25.65
CA TRP A 144 -5.72 -3.44 -24.57
C TRP A 144 -5.92 -1.92 -24.68
N ARG A 145 -6.39 -1.31 -23.58
CA ARG A 145 -6.61 0.13 -23.48
C ARG A 145 -6.02 0.68 -22.21
N ASP A 146 -5.52 1.91 -22.31
CA ASP A 146 -4.99 2.64 -21.17
C ASP A 146 -6.06 2.97 -20.14
N THR A 147 -5.65 2.87 -18.87
CA THR A 147 -6.43 3.21 -17.69
C THR A 147 -5.80 4.41 -16.99
N TYR A 148 -6.63 5.29 -16.44
CA TYR A 148 -6.21 6.54 -15.84
C TYR A 148 -6.81 6.67 -14.45
N THR A 149 -6.04 7.20 -13.51
CA THR A 149 -6.53 7.59 -12.17
C THR A 149 -7.70 8.55 -12.35
N THR A 150 -8.88 8.17 -11.88
CA THR A 150 -10.14 8.85 -12.17
C THR A 150 -10.83 9.29 -10.89
N PHE A 151 -11.39 10.50 -10.91
CA PHE A 151 -12.17 11.08 -9.82
C PHE A 151 -13.49 11.66 -10.34
N THR A 152 -14.55 11.50 -9.55
CA THR A 152 -15.87 12.09 -9.80
C THR A 152 -16.31 12.91 -8.59
N TYR A 153 -16.92 14.08 -8.82
CA TYR A 153 -17.37 14.92 -7.73
C TYR A 153 -18.54 14.26 -7.00
N HIS A 154 -18.43 14.17 -5.67
CA HIS A 154 -19.40 13.50 -4.81
C HIS A 154 -20.34 14.50 -4.12
N GLY A 155 -19.87 15.72 -3.86
CA GLY A 155 -20.66 16.75 -3.16
C GLY A 155 -19.81 17.56 -2.22
N LYS A 156 -20.45 18.11 -1.17
CA LYS A 156 -19.78 18.81 -0.08
C LYS A 156 -20.06 18.13 1.25
N ASP A 157 -19.07 18.14 2.14
CA ASP A 157 -19.28 17.76 3.53
C ASP A 157 -20.07 18.83 4.31
N SER A 158 -20.35 18.56 5.59
CA SER A 158 -21.07 19.51 6.46
C SER A 158 -20.33 20.83 6.70
N THR A 159 -19.04 20.90 6.40
CA THR A 159 -18.21 22.10 6.50
C THR A 159 -18.15 22.88 5.18
N GLY A 160 -18.78 22.36 4.12
CA GLY A 160 -18.79 22.96 2.79
C GLY A 160 -17.57 22.60 1.93
N ARG A 161 -16.75 21.64 2.37
CA ARG A 161 -15.56 21.16 1.64
C ARG A 161 -15.98 20.21 0.53
N SER A 162 -15.44 20.40 -0.67
CA SER A 162 -15.65 19.52 -1.81
C SER A 162 -15.12 18.11 -1.52
N LEU A 163 -15.94 17.10 -1.80
CA LEU A 163 -15.60 15.69 -1.73
C LEU A 163 -15.65 15.08 -3.12
N TRP A 164 -14.69 14.21 -3.39
CA TRP A 164 -14.56 13.48 -4.65
C TRP A 164 -14.50 11.98 -4.37
N LEU A 165 -15.10 11.18 -5.23
CA LEU A 165 -14.97 9.73 -5.22
C LEU A 165 -13.72 9.36 -6.03
N HIS A 166 -12.82 8.58 -5.45
CA HIS A 166 -11.76 7.93 -6.21
C HIS A 166 -12.36 6.72 -6.96
N ASN A 167 -12.58 6.85 -8.27
CA ASN A 167 -13.16 5.79 -9.09
C ASN A 167 -12.18 4.64 -9.37
N GLY A 168 -10.90 4.80 -9.04
CA GLY A 168 -9.83 3.88 -9.43
C GLY A 168 -9.25 4.23 -10.80
N TYR A 169 -8.91 3.18 -11.56
CA TYR A 169 -8.24 3.28 -12.85
C TYR A 169 -9.22 2.92 -13.96
N CYS A 170 -9.78 3.95 -14.59
CA CYS A 170 -10.83 3.80 -15.59
C CYS A 170 -10.25 3.99 -16.99
N PHE A 171 -10.85 3.35 -17.99
CA PHE A 171 -10.59 3.72 -19.38
C PHE A 171 -10.91 5.21 -19.61
N ARG A 172 -10.32 5.80 -20.66
CA ARG A 172 -10.58 7.18 -21.06
C ARG A 172 -12.09 7.47 -21.13
N ASN A 173 -12.53 8.54 -20.46
CA ASN A 173 -13.93 8.97 -20.31
C ASN A 173 -14.86 7.99 -19.56
N GLY A 174 -14.33 6.93 -18.95
CA GLY A 174 -15.08 6.00 -18.11
C GLY A 174 -15.05 6.37 -16.63
N THR A 175 -15.89 5.69 -15.85
CA THR A 175 -15.99 5.82 -14.38
C THR A 175 -15.92 4.49 -13.64
N ASP A 176 -15.82 3.38 -14.38
CA ASP A 176 -15.70 2.04 -13.83
C ASP A 176 -14.22 1.69 -13.68
N ASN A 177 -13.82 1.28 -12.47
CA ASN A 177 -12.48 0.75 -12.25
C ASN A 177 -12.24 -0.48 -13.14
N LYS A 178 -11.13 -0.51 -13.85
CA LYS A 178 -10.72 -1.64 -14.72
C LYS A 178 -9.48 -2.34 -14.19
N ALA A 179 -8.59 -1.62 -13.52
CA ALA A 179 -7.37 -2.22 -12.99
C ALA A 179 -7.57 -2.72 -11.56
N ARG A 180 -7.06 -3.92 -11.29
CA ARG A 180 -6.82 -4.35 -9.90
C ARG A 180 -5.48 -3.77 -9.46
N ALA A 181 -5.52 -2.75 -8.61
CA ALA A 181 -4.32 -2.25 -7.94
C ALA A 181 -3.91 -3.20 -6.81
N GLU A 182 -3.33 -4.34 -7.19
CA GLU A 182 -2.68 -5.22 -6.22
C GLU A 182 -1.40 -4.53 -5.71
N THR A 183 -1.29 -4.42 -4.40
CA THR A 183 -0.13 -3.83 -3.74
C THR A 183 1.06 -4.80 -3.74
N SER A 184 2.27 -4.26 -3.60
CA SER A 184 3.48 -5.07 -3.40
C SER A 184 3.37 -5.99 -2.17
N LEU A 185 2.70 -5.53 -1.12
CA LEU A 185 2.39 -6.31 0.08
C LEU A 185 1.49 -7.50 -0.20
N GLU A 186 0.37 -7.29 -0.90
CA GLU A 186 -0.54 -8.38 -1.27
C GLU A 186 0.16 -9.43 -2.14
N ARG A 187 0.89 -8.99 -3.18
CA ARG A 187 1.70 -9.89 -4.01
C ARG A 187 2.69 -10.71 -3.20
N ARG A 188 3.39 -10.07 -2.25
CA ARG A 188 4.41 -10.74 -1.44
C ARG A 188 3.78 -11.76 -0.47
N ILE A 189 2.65 -11.42 0.15
CA ILE A 189 1.91 -12.34 1.02
C ILE A 189 1.52 -13.60 0.26
N GLU A 190 0.92 -13.44 -0.93
CA GLU A 190 0.50 -14.59 -1.74
C GLU A 190 1.69 -15.43 -2.21
N ALA A 191 2.78 -14.80 -2.67
CA ALA A 191 4.00 -15.52 -3.07
C ALA A 191 4.57 -16.37 -1.92
N VAL A 192 4.64 -15.83 -0.70
CA VAL A 192 5.14 -16.59 0.46
C VAL A 192 4.18 -17.72 0.86
N ARG A 193 2.85 -17.51 0.75
CA ARG A 193 1.86 -18.57 0.99
C ARG A 193 2.01 -19.74 0.00
N GLU A 194 2.27 -19.44 -1.26
CA GLU A 194 2.56 -20.45 -2.28
C GLU A 194 3.85 -21.22 -1.97
N GLU A 195 4.92 -20.52 -1.56
CA GLU A 195 6.18 -21.14 -1.14
C GLU A 195 5.99 -22.11 0.03
N ILE A 196 5.26 -21.70 1.08
CA ILE A 196 4.95 -22.56 2.24
C ILE A 196 4.12 -23.77 1.80
N THR A 197 3.12 -23.55 0.94
CA THR A 197 2.24 -24.64 0.46
C THR A 197 3.04 -25.66 -0.35
N LYS A 198 3.95 -25.19 -1.21
CA LYS A 198 4.82 -26.05 -2.01
C LYS A 198 5.78 -26.84 -1.12
N ALA A 199 6.44 -26.20 -0.16
CA ALA A 199 7.34 -26.86 0.77
C ALA A 199 6.66 -27.97 1.58
N ARG A 200 5.38 -27.78 1.96
CA ARG A 200 4.56 -28.80 2.64
C ARG A 200 4.11 -29.96 1.76
N ARG A 201 4.08 -29.79 0.43
CA ARG A 201 3.73 -30.86 -0.52
C ARG A 201 4.94 -31.71 -0.89
N ASP A 202 6.12 -31.10 -0.92
CA ASP A 202 7.37 -31.72 -1.37
C ASP A 202 8.17 -32.40 -0.24
N GLY A 203 7.74 -32.24 1.03
CA GLY A 203 8.35 -32.83 2.22
C GLY A 203 7.47 -33.87 2.90
#